data_AF-A0A9W6F1V9-F1
#
_entry.id   AF-A0A9W6F1V9-F1
#
_cell.length_a   1.000
_cell.length_b   1.000
_cell.length_c   1.000
_cell.angle_alpha   90.00
_cell.angle_beta   90.00
_cell.angle_gamma   90.00
#
_symmetry.space_group_name_H-M   'P 1'
#
loop_
_entity.id
_entity.type
_entity.pdbx_description
1 polymer ?
#
loop_
_entity_poly.entity_id
_entity_poly.type
_entity_poly.pdbx_seq_one_letter_code
_entity_poly.pdbx_strand_id
1 'polypeptide(L)'
;MLTPVLKKEMFSIGSCYYNFLFKTNSTIVELGEARLRQLYGGPVPGDYIAWHWRHYDVDLPHEQPVEINAMVMMFKCVETVAQSVGVNLTDKPALVISDFNIFRQMVAKGVFREATTLNITAKHIDKGHHSLETYNNIFVDLYVMARARCLMFSRSGFSKVALWMGGNDMIKCSRDRIMCTPP
;
A
#
# COMPACT_ATOMS: atom_id res chain seq x y z
N MET A 1 -27.39 0.85 -11.30
CA MET A 1 -26.07 1.44 -11.60
C MET A 1 -25.74 2.44 -10.50
N LEU A 2 -24.88 2.07 -9.55
CA LEU A 2 -24.34 2.98 -8.55
C LEU A 2 -22.88 3.20 -8.90
N THR A 3 -22.54 4.37 -9.43
CA THR A 3 -21.15 4.82 -9.55
C THR A 3 -20.75 5.48 -8.23
N PRO A 4 -19.99 4.84 -7.32
CA PRO A 4 -19.23 5.60 -6.37
C PRO A 4 -17.97 6.06 -7.09
N VAL A 5 -18.11 7.09 -7.94
CA VAL A 5 -17.00 8.01 -8.12
C VAL A 5 -16.85 8.65 -6.74
N LEU A 6 -15.97 8.10 -5.91
CA LEU A 6 -15.32 8.90 -4.87
C LEU A 6 -14.81 10.14 -5.59
N LYS A 7 -15.54 11.26 -5.49
CA LYS A 7 -15.31 12.46 -6.31
C LYS A 7 -13.86 12.88 -6.05
N LYS A 8 -13.02 12.91 -7.08
CA LYS A 8 -11.59 13.25 -6.99
C LYS A 8 -11.35 14.52 -6.16
N GLU A 9 -12.30 15.46 -6.24
CA GLU A 9 -12.39 16.67 -5.44
C GLU A 9 -12.39 16.43 -3.92
N MET A 10 -13.13 15.45 -3.41
CA MET A 10 -13.15 15.11 -1.97
C MET A 10 -11.78 14.59 -1.50
N PHE A 11 -11.10 13.80 -2.33
CA PHE A 11 -9.74 13.35 -2.02
C PHE A 11 -8.73 14.49 -2.07
N SER A 12 -8.89 15.42 -3.01
CA SER A 12 -8.05 16.61 -3.11
C SER A 12 -8.18 17.51 -1.88
N ILE A 13 -9.42 17.82 -1.48
CA ILE A 13 -9.71 18.59 -0.27
C ILE A 13 -9.15 17.88 0.98
N GLY A 14 -9.41 16.57 1.09
CA GLY A 14 -8.89 15.76 2.20
C GLY A 14 -7.36 15.75 2.26
N SER A 15 -6.70 15.67 1.11
CA SER A 15 -5.24 15.77 1.00
C SER A 15 -4.72 17.14 1.43
N CYS A 16 -5.38 18.23 1.04
CA CYS A 16 -5.01 19.58 1.47
C CYS A 16 -5.11 19.72 3.00
N TYR A 17 -6.24 19.33 3.61
CA TYR A 17 -6.39 19.39 5.06
C TYR A 17 -5.39 18.49 5.79
N TYR A 18 -5.18 17.27 5.29
CA TYR A 18 -4.24 16.35 5.90
C TYR A 18 -2.82 16.93 5.91
N ASN A 19 -2.34 17.43 4.77
CA ASN A 19 -1.00 18.01 4.66
C ASN A 19 -0.86 19.34 5.42
N PHE A 20 -1.96 20.05 5.68
CA PHE A 20 -1.96 21.22 6.55
C PHE A 20 -1.80 20.82 8.02
N LEU A 21 -2.64 19.89 8.50
CA LEU A 21 -2.73 19.50 9.92
C LEU A 21 -1.60 18.56 10.37
N PHE A 22 -1.15 17.67 9.50
CA PHE A 22 -0.20 16.62 9.85
C PHE A 22 1.13 16.85 9.13
N LYS A 23 2.22 16.73 9.90
CA LYS A 23 3.59 16.73 9.39
C LYS A 23 4.22 15.39 9.73
N THR A 24 4.83 14.76 8.73
CA THR A 24 5.50 13.48 8.93
C THR A 24 6.69 13.68 9.85
N ASN A 25 6.75 12.89 10.92
CA ASN A 25 7.89 12.86 11.84
C ASN A 25 9.17 12.40 11.11
N SER A 26 10.31 13.03 11.38
CA SER A 26 11.59 12.73 10.71
C SER A 26 12.04 11.28 10.89
N THR A 27 11.80 10.68 12.05
CA THR A 27 12.08 9.26 12.29
C THR A 27 11.30 8.35 11.33
N ILE A 28 10.04 8.67 11.04
CA ILE A 28 9.23 7.90 10.08
C ILE A 28 9.77 8.06 8.66
N VAL A 29 10.19 9.27 8.29
CA VAL A 29 10.81 9.54 6.99
C VAL A 29 12.11 8.75 6.85
N GLU A 30 13.02 8.87 7.81
CA GLU A 30 14.32 8.19 7.81
C GLU A 30 14.17 6.67 7.73
N LEU A 31 13.28 6.10 8.56
CA LEU A 31 12.98 4.66 8.53
C LEU A 31 12.39 4.25 7.18
N GLY A 32 11.37 4.97 6.69
CA GLY A 32 10.74 4.66 5.41
C GLY A 32 11.71 4.72 4.24
N GLU A 33 12.54 5.76 4.17
CA GLU A 33 13.56 5.90 3.13
C GLU A 33 14.65 4.84 3.23
N ALA A 34 15.09 4.48 4.45
CA ALA A 34 16.03 3.38 4.64
C ALA A 34 15.45 2.05 4.13
N ARG A 35 14.17 1.78 4.40
CA ARG A 35 13.51 0.56 3.94
C ARG A 35 13.30 0.53 2.43
N LEU A 36 12.93 1.64 1.81
CA LEU A 36 12.79 1.71 0.35
C LEU A 36 14.13 1.46 -0.35
N ARG A 37 15.23 2.01 0.18
CA ARG A 37 16.58 1.72 -0.32
C ARG A 37 16.98 0.26 -0.12
N GLN A 38 16.55 -0.37 0.97
CA GLN A 38 16.78 -1.79 1.18
C GLN A 38 16.06 -2.65 0.12
N LEU A 39 14.84 -2.27 -0.29
CA LEU A 39 14.05 -3.04 -1.26
C LEU A 39 14.47 -2.81 -2.71
N TYR A 40 14.75 -1.57 -3.09
CA TYR A 40 14.94 -1.18 -4.50
C TYR A 40 16.36 -0.71 -4.83
N GLY A 41 17.24 -0.60 -3.84
CA GLY A 41 18.58 -0.05 -4.00
C GLY A 41 18.60 1.47 -4.26
N GLY A 42 19.81 2.03 -4.38
CA GLY A 42 20.03 3.41 -4.86
C GLY A 42 19.47 4.54 -3.97
N PRO A 43 19.27 5.75 -4.53
CA PRO A 43 18.47 6.79 -3.89
C PRO A 43 16.99 6.38 -3.81
N VAL A 44 16.24 6.98 -2.89
CA VAL A 44 14.83 6.60 -2.63
C VAL A 44 14.03 6.63 -3.94
N PRO A 45 13.49 5.48 -4.39
CA PRO A 45 12.77 5.42 -5.65
C PRO A 45 11.46 6.19 -5.51
N GLY A 46 11.18 7.11 -6.45
CA GLY A 46 9.87 7.77 -6.57
C GLY A 46 8.94 7.09 -7.59
N ASP A 47 9.35 5.96 -8.14
CA ASP A 47 8.74 5.36 -9.32
C ASP A 47 8.55 3.85 -9.14
N TYR A 48 7.69 3.50 -8.18
CA TYR A 48 7.17 2.15 -7.96
C TYR A 48 5.67 2.21 -7.71
N ILE A 49 5.00 1.06 -7.80
CA ILE A 49 3.57 0.93 -7.50
C ILE A 49 3.42 0.40 -6.07
N ALA A 50 2.58 1.05 -5.27
CA ALA A 50 2.14 0.46 -4.01
C ALA A 50 0.85 -0.34 -4.24
N TRP A 51 0.75 -1.44 -3.53
CA TRP A 51 -0.43 -2.29 -3.50
C TRP A 51 -0.80 -2.54 -2.03
N HIS A 52 -1.92 -1.93 -1.60
CA HIS A 52 -2.49 -2.20 -0.29
C HIS A 52 -3.65 -3.19 -0.38
N TRP A 53 -3.43 -4.37 0.18
CA TRP A 53 -4.43 -5.42 0.28
C TRP A 53 -4.90 -5.59 1.72
N ARG A 54 -6.16 -5.21 1.96
CA ARG A 54 -6.89 -5.51 3.18
C ARG A 54 -7.58 -6.88 3.06
N HIS A 55 -7.18 -7.83 3.89
CA HIS A 55 -7.75 -9.17 3.98
C HIS A 55 -8.89 -9.24 5.01
N TYR A 56 -8.90 -8.36 6.03
CA TYR A 56 -9.89 -8.36 7.12
C TYR A 56 -9.80 -9.54 8.10
N ASP A 57 -8.73 -10.33 8.03
CA ASP A 57 -8.53 -11.44 8.96
C ASP A 57 -7.78 -11.03 10.23
N VAL A 58 -7.91 -11.90 11.23
CA VAL A 58 -7.26 -11.80 12.54
C VAL A 58 -5.76 -12.02 12.36
N ASP A 59 -4.93 -11.24 13.07
CA ASP A 59 -3.48 -11.46 13.14
C ASP A 59 -3.16 -12.94 13.41
N LEU A 60 -2.06 -13.46 12.83
CA LEU A 60 -1.55 -14.84 13.00
C LEU A 60 -1.87 -15.47 14.36
N PRO A 61 -2.23 -16.76 14.46
CA PRO A 61 -2.24 -17.80 13.41
C PRO A 61 -3.62 -18.06 12.77
N HIS A 62 -4.62 -17.23 13.06
CA HIS A 62 -6.02 -17.48 12.66
C HIS A 62 -6.37 -16.98 11.25
N GLU A 63 -5.39 -16.43 10.51
CA GLU A 63 -5.55 -15.97 9.14
C GLU A 63 -6.00 -17.12 8.23
N GLN A 64 -7.08 -16.92 7.47
CA GLN A 64 -7.63 -17.92 6.56
C GLN A 64 -6.92 -17.87 5.20
N PRO A 65 -6.87 -18.99 4.47
CA PRO A 65 -6.34 -19.02 3.11
C PRO A 65 -7.15 -18.12 2.17
N VAL A 66 -6.46 -17.43 1.25
CA VAL A 66 -7.12 -16.71 0.14
C VAL A 66 -7.36 -17.65 -1.02
N GLU A 67 -8.51 -17.49 -1.69
CA GLU A 67 -8.75 -18.07 -3.00
C GLU A 67 -7.72 -17.60 -4.05
N ILE A 68 -7.03 -18.56 -4.69
CA ILE A 68 -6.01 -18.28 -5.71
C ILE A 68 -6.54 -17.34 -6.81
N ASN A 69 -7.80 -17.51 -7.21
CA ASN A 69 -8.45 -16.65 -8.21
C ASN A 69 -8.47 -15.17 -7.81
N ALA A 70 -8.76 -14.87 -6.54
CA ALA A 70 -8.73 -13.51 -6.04
C ALA A 70 -7.32 -12.93 -6.13
N MET A 71 -6.31 -13.72 -5.78
CA MET A 71 -4.90 -13.31 -5.84
C MET A 71 -4.48 -12.99 -7.28
N VAL A 72 -4.78 -13.87 -8.25
CA VAL A 72 -4.48 -13.66 -9.67
C VAL A 72 -5.14 -12.40 -10.21
N MET A 73 -6.40 -12.13 -9.85
CA MET A 73 -7.08 -10.90 -10.26
C MET A 73 -6.40 -9.65 -9.70
N MET A 74 -5.90 -9.70 -8.46
CA MET A 74 -5.19 -8.55 -7.87
C MET A 74 -3.88 -8.27 -8.60
N PHE A 75 -3.08 -9.30 -8.89
CA PHE A 75 -1.83 -9.16 -9.65
C PHE A 75 -2.08 -8.52 -11.03
N LYS A 76 -3.07 -9.00 -11.79
CA LYS A 76 -3.46 -8.40 -13.07
C LYS A 76 -3.84 -6.92 -12.95
N CYS A 77 -4.46 -6.53 -11.83
CA CYS A 77 -4.79 -5.12 -11.62
C CYS A 77 -3.55 -4.28 -11.32
N VAL A 78 -2.65 -4.77 -10.48
CA VAL A 78 -1.37 -4.10 -10.20
C VAL A 78 -0.59 -3.93 -11.50
N GLU A 79 -0.54 -4.95 -12.35
CA GLU A 79 0.07 -4.88 -13.69
C GLU A 79 -0.59 -3.79 -14.54
N THR A 80 -1.92 -3.74 -14.60
CA THR A 80 -2.65 -2.71 -15.37
C THR A 80 -2.34 -1.30 -14.86
N VAL A 81 -2.29 -1.10 -13.54
CA VAL A 81 -1.92 0.18 -12.94
C VAL A 81 -0.47 0.54 -13.30
N ALA A 82 0.46 -0.41 -13.16
CA ALA A 82 1.87 -0.22 -13.49
C ALA A 82 2.07 0.17 -14.96
N GLN A 83 1.43 -0.55 -15.89
CA GLN A 83 1.46 -0.26 -17.33
C GLN A 83 0.91 1.13 -17.63
N SER A 84 -0.17 1.56 -16.98
CA SER A 84 -0.78 2.88 -17.20
C SER A 84 0.15 4.06 -16.88
N VAL A 85 1.20 3.80 -16.09
CA VAL A 85 2.23 4.79 -15.76
C VAL A 85 3.63 4.38 -16.24
N GLY A 86 3.76 3.30 -17.01
CA GLY A 86 5.06 2.87 -17.56
C GLY A 86 6.04 2.34 -16.51
N VAL A 87 5.55 1.73 -15.43
CA VAL A 87 6.39 0.99 -14.48
C VAL A 87 6.46 -0.48 -14.90
N ASN A 88 7.68 -1.01 -15.10
CA ASN A 88 7.91 -2.44 -15.34
C ASN A 88 8.05 -3.18 -14.00
N LEU A 89 7.12 -4.08 -13.69
CA LEU A 89 7.10 -4.83 -12.43
C LEU A 89 8.21 -5.88 -12.30
N THR A 90 8.82 -6.30 -13.41
CA THR A 90 9.99 -7.21 -13.35
C THR A 90 11.24 -6.47 -12.88
N ASP A 91 11.41 -5.20 -13.28
CA ASP A 91 12.56 -4.38 -12.89
C ASP A 91 12.32 -3.68 -11.53
N LYS A 92 11.07 -3.28 -11.28
CA LYS A 92 10.62 -2.61 -10.06
C LYS A 92 9.35 -3.29 -9.53
N PRO A 93 9.50 -4.34 -8.72
CA PRO A 93 8.37 -5.06 -8.12
C PRO A 93 7.42 -4.11 -7.39
N ALA A 94 6.13 -4.43 -7.36
CA ALA A 94 5.16 -3.64 -6.61
C ALA A 94 5.35 -3.82 -5.10
N LEU A 95 5.24 -2.72 -4.34
CA LEU A 95 5.31 -2.75 -2.88
C LEU A 95 3.97 -3.21 -2.31
N VAL A 96 3.94 -4.41 -1.76
CA VAL A 96 2.80 -4.98 -1.04
C VAL A 96 2.81 -4.53 0.41
N ILE A 97 1.74 -3.86 0.82
CA ILE A 97 1.36 -3.66 2.22
C ILE A 97 0.05 -4.40 2.47
N SER A 98 0.01 -5.23 3.50
CA SER A 98 -1.17 -6.00 3.85
C SER A 98 -1.23 -6.29 5.34
N ASP A 99 -2.44 -6.51 5.83
CA ASP A 99 -2.70 -7.10 7.15
C ASP A 99 -2.63 -8.64 7.14
N PHE A 100 -2.51 -9.27 5.97
CA PHE A 100 -2.38 -10.72 5.82
C PHE A 100 -0.91 -11.13 5.86
N ASN A 101 -0.42 -11.53 7.04
CA ASN A 101 0.99 -11.79 7.25
C ASN A 101 1.48 -13.02 6.48
N ILE A 102 0.65 -14.05 6.28
CA ILE A 102 1.02 -15.20 5.44
C ILE A 102 1.39 -14.74 4.01
N PHE A 103 0.59 -13.86 3.41
CA PHE A 103 0.89 -13.32 2.08
C PHE A 103 2.16 -12.47 2.07
N ARG A 104 2.35 -11.60 3.07
CA ARG A 104 3.61 -10.84 3.21
C ARG A 104 4.82 -11.77 3.30
N GLN A 105 4.72 -12.88 4.03
CA GLN A 105 5.81 -13.86 4.12
C GLN A 105 6.09 -14.53 2.77
N MET A 106 5.06 -14.86 1.98
CA MET A 106 5.25 -15.41 0.64
C MET A 106 5.96 -14.41 -0.29
N VAL A 107 5.54 -13.15 -0.27
CA VAL A 107 6.18 -12.06 -1.03
C VAL A 107 7.63 -11.86 -0.58
N ALA A 108 7.89 -11.79 0.73
CA ALA A 108 9.23 -11.64 1.29
C ALA A 108 10.17 -12.80 0.94
N LYS A 109 9.62 -14.01 0.76
CA LYS A 109 10.36 -15.20 0.31
C LYS A 109 10.60 -15.23 -1.21
N GLY A 110 10.11 -14.24 -1.96
CA GLY A 110 10.28 -14.17 -3.41
C GLY A 110 9.40 -15.15 -4.19
N VAL A 111 8.28 -15.61 -3.61
CA VAL A 111 7.31 -16.46 -4.32
C VAL A 111 6.74 -15.74 -5.55
N PHE A 112 6.62 -14.42 -5.47
CA PHE A 112 6.13 -13.55 -6.54
C PHE A 112 7.25 -12.57 -6.92
N ARG A 113 7.73 -12.63 -8.17
CA ARG A 113 8.87 -11.80 -8.60
C ARG A 113 8.47 -10.34 -8.80
N GLU A 114 7.21 -10.13 -9.15
CA GLU A 114 6.59 -8.84 -9.46
C GLU A 114 6.11 -8.10 -8.20
N ALA A 115 6.35 -8.66 -7.02
CA ALA A 115 5.97 -8.08 -5.73
C ALA A 115 7.13 -8.10 -4.74
N THR A 116 7.18 -7.09 -3.89
CA THR A 116 8.09 -6.99 -2.74
C THR A 116 7.33 -6.48 -1.52
N THR A 117 7.87 -6.63 -0.31
CA THR A 117 7.22 -6.13 0.90
C THR A 117 8.25 -5.71 1.94
N LEU A 118 7.85 -4.83 2.84
CA LEU A 118 8.65 -4.47 4.01
C LEU A 118 8.70 -5.65 4.98
N ASN A 119 9.88 -5.88 5.58
CA ASN A 119 10.07 -6.82 6.68
C ASN A 119 9.47 -6.24 7.99
N ILE A 120 8.15 -6.12 8.01
CA ILE A 120 7.32 -5.62 9.11
C ILE A 120 6.15 -6.57 9.23
N THR A 121 5.90 -7.06 10.45
CA THR A 121 4.69 -7.81 10.77
C THR A 121 3.55 -6.81 10.98
N ALA A 122 2.47 -6.96 10.21
CA ALA A 122 1.29 -6.13 10.38
C ALA A 122 0.59 -6.49 11.69
N LYS A 123 0.14 -5.46 12.42
CA LYS A 123 -0.60 -5.60 13.69
C LYS A 123 -1.77 -4.63 13.72
N HIS A 124 -2.88 -5.09 14.27
CA HIS A 124 -4.05 -4.27 14.54
C HIS A 124 -3.90 -3.54 15.87
N ILE A 125 -3.77 -2.21 15.85
CA ILE A 125 -3.53 -1.41 17.07
C ILE A 125 -4.71 -1.35 18.04
N ASP A 126 -5.91 -1.70 17.55
CA ASP A 126 -7.12 -1.84 18.34
C ASP A 126 -7.13 -3.12 19.18
N LYS A 127 -6.18 -4.04 18.96
CA LYS A 127 -6.13 -5.36 19.61
C LYS A 127 -5.05 -5.49 20.68
N GLY A 128 -4.82 -4.44 21.47
CA GLY A 128 -4.04 -4.53 22.71
C GLY A 128 -3.11 -3.35 22.96
N HIS A 129 -2.17 -3.55 23.89
CA HIS A 129 -1.09 -2.59 24.14
C HIS A 129 0.06 -2.85 23.17
N HIS A 130 0.39 -1.84 22.37
CA HIS A 130 1.44 -1.93 21.36
C HIS A 130 2.63 -1.04 21.72
N SER A 131 3.83 -1.49 21.37
CA SER A 131 5.06 -0.72 21.53
C SER A 131 5.06 0.49 20.58
N LEU A 132 5.81 1.53 20.94
CA LEU A 132 6.05 2.69 20.05
C LEU A 132 6.59 2.25 18.67
N GLU A 133 7.43 1.20 18.65
CA GLU A 133 7.93 0.61 17.41
C GLU A 133 6.80 0.10 16.50
N THR A 134 5.76 -0.53 17.07
CA THR A 134 4.60 -1.01 16.31
C THR A 134 3.86 0.17 15.66
N TYR A 135 3.66 1.26 16.40
CA TYR A 135 3.07 2.48 15.85
C TYR A 135 3.94 3.07 14.74
N ASN A 136 5.25 3.17 14.97
CA ASN A 136 6.20 3.68 13.97
C ASN A 136 6.12 2.85 12.67
N ASN A 137 6.06 1.52 12.78
CA ASN A 137 5.97 0.64 11.62
C ASN A 137 4.69 0.88 10.79
N ILE A 138 3.56 1.18 11.42
CA ILE A 138 2.30 1.52 10.73
C ILE A 138 2.44 2.85 9.96
N PHE A 139 3.06 3.85 10.58
CA PHE A 139 3.33 5.12 9.91
C PHE A 139 4.40 5.00 8.82
N VAL A 140 5.36 4.08 8.96
CA VAL A 140 6.31 3.72 7.91
C VAL A 140 5.58 3.09 6.72
N ASP A 141 4.67 2.14 6.95
CA ASP A 141 3.83 1.54 5.89
C ASP A 141 3.02 2.64 5.16
N LEU A 142 2.41 3.59 5.90
CA LEU A 142 1.73 4.75 5.30
C LEU A 142 2.67 5.64 4.48
N TYR A 143 3.84 5.96 5.02
CA TYR A 143 4.83 6.81 4.37
C TYR A 143 5.28 6.20 3.04
N VAL A 144 5.67 4.93 3.03
CA VAL A 144 6.10 4.28 1.79
C VAL A 144 4.95 4.11 0.80
N MET A 145 3.71 3.93 1.25
CA MET A 145 2.57 3.93 0.33
C MET A 145 2.37 5.31 -0.30
N ALA A 146 2.43 6.37 0.49
CA ALA A 146 2.22 7.75 0.05
C ALA A 146 3.30 8.27 -0.92
N ARG A 147 4.49 7.65 -0.91
CA ARG A 147 5.61 8.00 -1.80
C ARG A 147 5.63 7.24 -3.12
N ALA A 148 4.77 6.22 -3.24
CA ALA A 148 4.64 5.48 -4.49
C ALA A 148 4.07 6.37 -5.61
N ARG A 149 4.34 5.98 -6.86
CA ARG A 149 3.81 6.69 -8.02
C ARG A 149 2.29 6.56 -8.11
N CYS A 150 1.79 5.36 -7.88
CA CYS A 150 0.37 5.04 -7.82
C CYS A 150 0.11 4.02 -6.73
N LEU A 151 -1.13 3.99 -6.25
CA LEU A 151 -1.59 3.00 -5.29
C LEU A 151 -2.78 2.22 -5.83
N MET A 152 -2.64 0.91 -5.91
CA MET A 152 -3.79 0.01 -5.92
C MET A 152 -4.22 -0.23 -4.46
N PHE A 153 -5.45 0.11 -4.10
CA PHE A 153 -5.89 0.06 -2.71
C PHE A 153 -7.17 -0.74 -2.48
N SER A 154 -7.27 -1.29 -1.27
CA SER A 154 -8.53 -1.77 -0.70
C SER A 154 -9.29 -0.62 -0.02
N ARG A 155 -10.63 -0.68 0.02
CA ARG A 155 -11.49 0.32 0.69
C ARG A 155 -11.31 0.33 2.22
N SER A 156 -10.22 0.90 2.70
CA SER A 156 -9.94 1.06 4.13
C SER A 156 -9.60 2.51 4.47
N GLY A 157 -9.77 2.89 5.75
CA GLY A 157 -9.27 4.18 6.26
C GLY A 157 -7.76 4.33 6.07
N PHE A 158 -7.02 3.24 6.24
CA PHE A 158 -5.56 3.19 6.05
C PHE A 158 -5.14 3.63 4.64
N SER A 159 -5.77 3.06 3.59
CA SER A 159 -5.53 3.47 2.19
C SER A 159 -5.85 4.94 1.95
N LYS A 160 -6.95 5.44 2.54
CA LYS A 160 -7.37 6.84 2.36
C LYS A 160 -6.34 7.80 2.94
N VAL A 161 -5.80 7.48 4.12
CA VAL A 161 -4.73 8.26 4.74
C VAL A 161 -3.49 8.30 3.86
N ALA A 162 -3.07 7.16 3.30
CA ALA A 162 -1.94 7.13 2.36
C ALA A 162 -2.20 7.98 1.10
N LEU A 163 -3.41 7.93 0.53
CA LEU A 163 -3.79 8.77 -0.62
C LEU A 163 -3.79 10.27 -0.28
N TRP A 164 -4.30 10.64 0.89
CA TRP A 164 -4.27 12.04 1.35
C TRP A 164 -2.84 12.52 1.57
N MET A 165 -1.99 11.67 2.15
CA MET A 165 -0.59 11.97 2.39
C MET A 165 0.22 12.06 1.09
N GLY A 166 -0.06 11.22 0.08
CA GLY A 166 0.67 11.22 -1.19
C GLY A 166 0.25 12.29 -2.18
N GLY A 167 -0.86 12.99 -1.93
CA GLY A 167 -1.23 14.17 -2.69
C GLY A 167 -1.98 13.90 -3.99
N ASN A 168 -2.26 14.99 -4.71
CA ASN A 168 -3.11 14.99 -5.90
C ASN A 168 -2.57 14.15 -7.05
N ASP A 169 -1.24 14.02 -7.19
CA ASP A 169 -0.65 13.28 -8.30
C ASP A 169 -0.85 11.76 -8.14
N MET A 170 -0.65 11.24 -6.93
CA MET A 170 -0.94 9.85 -6.60
C MET A 170 -2.42 9.50 -6.81
N ILE A 171 -3.34 10.41 -6.46
CA ILE A 171 -4.80 10.20 -6.61
C ILE A 171 -5.21 10.00 -8.08
N LYS A 172 -4.52 10.63 -9.05
CA LYS A 172 -4.91 10.57 -10.47
C LYS A 172 -4.81 9.15 -11.05
N CYS A 173 -3.79 8.40 -10.64
CA CYS A 173 -3.53 7.06 -11.17
C CYS A 173 -3.88 5.93 -10.20
N SER A 174 -4.09 6.22 -8.91
CA SER A 174 -4.56 5.22 -7.95
C SER A 174 -5.90 4.60 -8.34
N ARG A 175 -6.09 3.32 -7.98
CA ARG A 175 -7.29 2.53 -8.31
C ARG A 175 -7.76 1.73 -7.10
N ASP A 176 -9.07 1.72 -6.91
CA ASP A 176 -9.72 0.83 -5.95
C ASP A 176 -9.73 -0.58 -6.51
N ARG A 177 -9.38 -1.57 -5.69
CA ARG A 177 -9.48 -3.00 -5.99
C ARG A 177 -10.82 -3.39 -6.62
N ILE A 178 -11.94 -2.79 -6.21
CA ILE A 178 -13.28 -3.13 -6.74
C ILE A 178 -13.43 -2.73 -8.21
N MET A 179 -12.62 -1.79 -8.69
CA MET A 179 -12.60 -1.42 -10.12
C MET A 179 -11.80 -2.41 -10.97
N CYS A 180 -11.17 -3.42 -10.34
CA CYS A 180 -10.34 -4.42 -10.99
C CYS A 180 -11.06 -5.75 -11.25
N THR A 181 -12.26 -5.95 -10.70
CA THR A 181 -13.04 -7.17 -10.96
C THR A 181 -13.69 -7.07 -12.33
N PRO A 182 -13.57 -8.08 -13.20
CA PRO A 182 -14.39 -8.16 -14.40
C PRO A 182 -15.89 -8.19 -14.01
N PRO A 183 -16.78 -7.67 -14.87
CA PRO A 183 -18.22 -7.68 -14.63
C PRO A 183 -18.79 -9.08 -14.43
#